data_AF-A0A9Q7FFI9-F1
#
_entry.id   AF-A0A9Q7FFI9-F1
#
_cell.length_a   1.000
_cell.length_b   1.000
_cell.length_c   1.000
_cell.angle_alpha   90.00
_cell.angle_beta   90.00
_cell.angle_gamma   90.00
#
_symmetry.space_group_name_H-M   'P 1'
#
loop_
_entity.id
_entity.type
_entity.pdbx_description
1 polymer ?
#
loop_
_entity_poly.entity_id
_entity_poly.type
_entity_poly.pdbx_seq_one_letter_code
_entity_poly.pdbx_strand_id
1 'polypeptide(L)' 'MPPQYRDKTKIIEDREGSDLADLNDARREAIMDARGLMSAAILQGRDISHRHIEICNDDGDILLKMPFSDAYEPGD' A
#
# COMPACT_ATOMS: atom_id res chain seq x y z
N MET A 1 -29.36 -18.47 5.46
CA MET A 1 -28.33 -17.49 5.90
C MET A 1 -27.87 -16.71 4.68
N PRO A 2 -27.71 -15.39 4.75
CA PRO A 2 -27.24 -14.58 3.61
C PRO A 2 -25.76 -14.86 3.29
N PRO A 3 -25.29 -14.54 2.08
CA PRO A 3 -23.96 -14.90 1.61
C PRO A 3 -22.83 -14.19 2.39
N GLN A 4 -21.78 -14.94 2.73
CA GLN A 4 -20.53 -14.39 3.25
C GLN A 4 -19.65 -13.93 2.09
N TYR A 5 -19.64 -12.64 1.79
CA TYR A 5 -18.66 -12.04 0.89
C TYR A 5 -17.38 -11.76 1.68
N ARG A 6 -16.47 -12.74 1.70
CA ARG A 6 -15.07 -12.52 2.09
C ARG A 6 -14.30 -12.21 0.82
N ASP A 7 -14.23 -10.93 0.48
CA ASP A 7 -13.20 -10.47 -0.45
C ASP A 7 -11.86 -10.72 0.24
N LYS A 8 -11.18 -11.80 -0.13
CA LYS A 8 -9.83 -12.10 0.36
C LYS A 8 -8.94 -11.03 -0.26
N THR A 9 -8.83 -9.88 0.40
CA THR A 9 -7.77 -8.93 0.13
C THR A 9 -6.47 -9.72 0.34
N LYS A 10 -5.82 -10.06 -0.77
CA LYS A 10 -4.57 -10.81 -0.74
C LYS A 10 -3.52 -9.83 -0.23
N ILE A 11 -3.33 -9.80 1.09
CA ILE A 11 -2.23 -9.08 1.71
C ILE A 11 -0.96 -9.79 1.26
N ILE A 12 -0.10 -9.06 0.56
CA ILE A 12 1.22 -9.52 0.19
C ILE A 12 2.14 -8.85 1.21
N GLU A 13 2.72 -9.68 2.08
CA GLU A 13 3.76 -9.21 3.00
C GLU A 13 4.96 -8.75 2.17
N ASP A 14 5.33 -7.49 2.35
CA ASP A 14 6.52 -6.95 1.72
C ASP A 14 7.74 -7.40 2.53
N ARG A 15 8.50 -8.36 1.98
CA ARG A 15 9.71 -8.89 2.62
C ARG A 15 10.94 -8.02 2.36
N GLU A 16 10.83 -7.03 1.48
CA GLU A 16 11.88 -6.07 1.17
C GLU A 16 11.73 -4.78 2.00
N GLY A 17 10.56 -4.58 2.63
CA GLY A 17 10.24 -3.45 3.49
C GLY A 17 11.21 -3.32 4.67
N SER A 18 11.56 -2.07 4.97
CA SER A 18 12.51 -1.75 6.03
C SER A 18 11.79 -1.30 7.31
N ASP A 19 12.32 -1.72 8.46
CA ASP A 19 11.94 -1.14 9.76
C ASP A 19 12.46 0.29 9.83
N LEU A 20 11.55 1.24 9.58
CA LEU A 20 11.86 2.66 9.61
C LEU A 20 11.49 3.24 10.98
N ALA A 21 12.39 4.07 11.51
CA ALA A 21 12.25 4.64 12.85
C ALA A 21 11.08 5.63 12.98
N ASP A 22 10.56 6.14 11.86
CA ASP A 22 9.52 7.16 11.84
C ASP A 22 8.45 6.83 10.79
N LEU A 23 7.18 7.05 11.15
CA LEU A 23 6.04 6.81 10.27
C LEU A 23 6.11 7.69 9.01
N ASN A 24 6.74 8.86 9.10
CA ASN A 24 6.93 9.73 7.94
C ASN A 24 7.90 9.14 6.91
N ASP A 25 8.99 8.51 7.36
CA ASP A 25 9.91 7.81 6.47
C ASP A 25 9.25 6.56 5.88
N ALA A 26 8.51 5.80 6.69
CA ALA A 26 7.72 4.66 6.22
C ALA A 26 6.69 5.06 5.16
N ARG A 27 6.04 6.22 5.34
CA ARG A 27 5.13 6.78 4.33
C ARG A 27 5.87 7.15 3.04
N ARG A 28 7.05 7.79 3.13
CA ARG A 28 7.82 8.17 1.94
C ARG A 28 8.26 6.95 1.13
N GLU A 29 8.75 5.91 1.79
CA GLU A 29 9.12 4.65 1.15
C GLU A 29 7.89 4.02 0.48
N ALA A 30 6.77 3.89 1.20
CA ALA A 30 5.52 3.39 0.65
C ALA A 30 5.04 4.19 -0.58
N ILE A 31 5.24 5.51 -0.62
CA ILE A 31 4.90 6.35 -1.79
C ILE A 31 5.78 5.99 -2.99
N MET A 32 7.08 5.76 -2.77
CA MET A 32 8.00 5.38 -3.85
C MET A 32 7.63 3.99 -4.39
N ASP A 33 7.35 3.02 -3.53
CA ASP A 33 6.91 1.69 -3.92
C ASP A 33 5.57 1.70 -4.64
N ALA A 34 4.59 2.45 -4.13
CA ALA A 34 3.30 2.62 -4.79
C ALA A 34 3.49 3.15 -6.22
N ARG A 35 4.36 4.15 -6.43
CA ARG A 35 4.67 4.69 -7.77
C ARG A 35 5.34 3.67 -8.68
N GLY A 36 6.28 2.88 -8.14
CA GLY A 36 6.93 1.79 -8.88
C GLY A 36 5.94 0.72 -9.32
N LEU A 37 5.13 0.23 -8.39
CA LEU A 37 4.08 -0.77 -8.64
C LEU A 37 3.05 -0.27 -9.64
N MET A 38 2.63 0.99 -9.54
CA MET A 38 1.68 1.58 -10.49
C MET A 38 2.27 1.73 -11.88
N SER A 39 3.51 2.20 -11.98
CA SER A 39 4.19 2.30 -13.27
C SER A 39 4.26 0.92 -13.94
N ALA A 40 4.63 -0.12 -13.19
CA ALA A 40 4.65 -1.50 -13.68
C ALA A 40 3.25 -2.04 -14.04
N ALA A 41 2.21 -1.66 -13.29
CA ALA A 41 0.84 -2.08 -13.55
C ALA A 41 0.25 -1.42 -14.81
N ILE A 42 0.48 -0.11 -14.99
CA ILE A 42 0.09 0.65 -16.18
C ILE A 42 0.74 0.04 -17.43
N LEU A 43 2.04 -0.29 -17.37
CA LEU A 43 2.74 -0.97 -18.47
C LEU A 43 2.14 -2.35 -18.80
N GLN A 44 1.56 -3.03 -17.82
CA GLN A 44 0.85 -4.30 -17.98
C GLN A 44 -0.64 -4.13 -18.34
N GLY A 45 -1.13 -2.89 -18.50
CA GLY A 45 -2.54 -2.61 -18.77
C GLY A 45 -3.48 -2.93 -17.60
N ARG A 46 -2.96 -2.93 -16.37
CA ARG A 46 -3.73 -3.18 -15.14
C ARG A 46 -3.87 -1.87 -14.37
N ASP A 47 -5.10 -1.54 -14.00
CA ASP A 47 -5.36 -0.51 -13.00
C ASP A 47 -5.20 -1.11 -11.60
N ILE A 48 -4.34 -0.51 -10.78
CA ILE A 48 -4.22 -0.84 -9.35
C ILE A 48 -4.42 0.39 -8.46
N SER A 49 -4.95 1.48 -9.03
CA SER A 49 -5.18 2.76 -8.32
C SER A 49 -6.14 2.59 -7.14
N HIS A 50 -7.01 1.59 -7.18
CA HIS A 50 -7.92 1.20 -6.11
C HIS A 50 -7.26 0.43 -4.95
N ARG A 51 -5.98 0.06 -5.06
CA ARG A 51 -5.23 -0.62 -3.99
C ARG A 51 -4.67 0.37 -2.98
N HIS A 52 -4.25 -0.14 -1.83
CA HIS A 52 -3.65 0.64 -0.76
C HIS A 52 -2.46 -0.13 -0.15
N ILE A 53 -1.51 0.60 0.42
CA ILE A 53 -0.41 0.08 1.24
C ILE A 53 -0.81 0.25 2.70
N GLU A 54 -0.63 -0.80 3.49
CA GLU A 54 -0.89 -0.81 4.92
C GLU A 54 0.45 -0.85 5.65
N ILE A 55 0.75 0.18 6.45
CA ILE A 55 1.91 0.22 7.32
C ILE A 55 1.45 -0.25 8.70
N CYS A 56 2.09 -1.30 9.19
CA CYS A 56 1.80 -1.88 10.50
C CYS A 56 2.97 -1.67 11.46
N ASN A 57 2.68 -1.71 12.76
CA ASN A 57 3.72 -1.86 13.78
C ASN A 57 4.11 -3.35 13.95
N ASP A 58 5.08 -3.60 14.82
CA ASP A 58 5.57 -4.96 15.15
C ASP A 58 4.48 -5.88 15.77
N ASP A 59 3.49 -5.29 16.44
CA ASP A 59 2.31 -6.01 16.98
C ASP A 59 1.29 -6.40 15.88
N GLY A 60 1.47 -5.91 14.65
CA GLY A 60 0.56 -6.11 13.52
C GLY A 60 -0.61 -5.12 13.47
N ASP A 61 -0.64 -4.11 14.34
CA ASP A 61 -1.61 -3.03 14.27
C ASP A 61 -1.28 -2.09 13.10
N ILE A 62 -2.31 -1.77 12.32
CA ILE A 62 -2.19 -0.88 11.17
C ILE A 62 -2.08 0.56 11.67
N LEU A 63 -0.88 1.14 11.53
CA LEU A 63 -0.59 2.54 11.87
C LEU A 63 -1.09 3.49 10.79
N LEU A 64 -1.00 3.09 9.52
CA LEU A 64 -1.39 3.92 8.38
C LEU A 64 -1.91 3.06 7.24
N LYS A 65 -3.01 3.49 6.61
CA LYS A 65 -3.45 2.98 5.31
C LYS A 65 -3.33 4.09 4.28
N MET A 66 -2.53 3.86 3.26
CA MET A 66 -2.29 4.83 2.21
C MET A 66 -2.80 4.28 0.87
N PRO A 67 -3.83 4.89 0.26
CA PRO A 67 -4.25 4.50 -1.07
C PRO A 67 -3.14 4.78 -2.07
N PHE A 68 -3.07 3.98 -3.12
CA PHE A 68 -2.12 4.19 -4.22
C PHE A 68 -2.33 5.58 -4.87
N SER A 69 -3.55 6.11 -4.83
CA SER A 69 -3.87 7.48 -5.24
C SER A 69 -3.06 8.57 -4.52
N ASP A 70 -2.70 8.37 -3.24
CA ASP A 70 -1.92 9.34 -2.44
C ASP A 70 -0.53 9.56 -3.05
N ALA A 71 -0.01 8.57 -3.78
CA ALA A 71 1.28 8.66 -4.45
C ALA A 71 1.28 9.59 -5.68
N TYR A 72 0.10 10.06 -6.12
CA TYR A 72 -0.06 11.02 -7.21
C TYR A 72 -0.39 12.44 -6.76
N GLU A 73 -0.82 12.65 -5.52
CA GLU A 73 -1.04 14.02 -5.03
C GLU A 73 0.33 14.63 -4.70
N PRO A 74 0.81 15.63 -5.47
CA PRO A 74 1.95 16.41 -5.02
C PRO A 74 1.49 17.12 -3.74
N GLY A 75 2.18 16.87 -2.63
CA GLY A 75 1.95 17.64 -1.41
C GLY A 75 2.00 19.12 -1.74
N ASP A 76 0.90 19.82 -1.43
CA ASP A 76 0.80 21.28 -1.44
C ASP A 76 1.79 21.90 -0.45
#